data_AF-A0A9Q1B4C5-F1
#
_entry.id   AF-A0A9Q1B4C5-F1
#
_cell.length_a   1.000
_cell.length_b   1.000
_cell.length_c   1.000
_cell.angle_alpha   90.00
_cell.angle_beta   90.00
_cell.angle_gamma   90.00
#
_symmetry.space_group_name_H-M   'P 1'
#
loop_
_entity.id
_entity.type
_entity.pdbx_description
1 polymer ?
#
loop_
_entity_poly.entity_id
_entity_poly.type
_entity_poly.pdbx_seq_one_letter_code
_entity_poly.pdbx_strand_id
1 'polypeptide(L)'
;MPSCCDIAMTSILSLPDGDDEAELGILTFADLELKEHVPFPAKNHLKAELDAHARKKYVYAKKKAFALFVKAKEVAADACCPVSACQGALSWKCCQQSFKDLTSIHRHVATQHSGEMGQQTCMILKQMAGNGNITTPPLSGNEILRPSKALGQDQEIEAGQVLLYYCYCEVADPEGLCAWQKALCQHLRLTGKVSIAAFCPQASEGINGTVGGSKAATGLYMNAMLSHPLFKRTLRRDDFKTSKGGAHCFPDLRIGVFEEIVPMGINPNEVSYKESGIHLTPKEFHVEVEKYLSQGNNAQADTLLLDCRNFYESKIGHFQGCLAPDIRKFSYFPTYVDENLHLFRGKRVLMYCTGGIRCERGSAYLMSKGVCKGVYHLKGGIHKYLEEFPDGFYRGKLFVFDERYSISSNGDVISVNGYVSWRATLRKEPNGRKCRCLWQELLMAETARRSLPIFGSG
;
A
#
# COMPACT_ATOMS: atom_id res chain seq x y z
N MET A 1 -11.46 78.77 12.18
CA MET A 1 -11.22 77.31 12.12
C MET A 1 -10.73 76.93 10.73
N PRO A 2 -9.41 76.83 10.53
CA PRO A 2 -8.76 75.94 9.58
C PRO A 2 -8.06 74.78 10.34
N SER A 3 -7.18 74.04 9.65
CA SER A 3 -6.18 73.08 10.20
C SER A 3 -6.72 71.68 10.58
N CYS A 4 -5.99 70.55 10.48
CA CYS A 4 -4.69 70.18 9.87
C CYS A 4 -4.55 68.63 9.97
N CYS A 5 -3.64 67.87 9.33
CA CYS A 5 -2.57 68.18 8.37
C CYS A 5 -2.38 67.02 7.36
N ASP A 6 -1.74 67.32 6.24
CA ASP A 6 -1.11 66.36 5.33
C ASP A 6 0.09 65.61 5.95
N ILE A 7 0.56 64.55 5.28
CA ILE A 7 1.87 64.52 4.57
C ILE A 7 2.08 63.13 3.94
N ALA A 8 2.49 63.12 2.67
CA ALA A 8 3.00 61.93 1.99
C ALA A 8 4.53 61.86 2.07
N MET A 9 5.11 60.66 2.22
CA MET A 9 6.53 60.41 1.94
C MET A 9 6.78 58.95 1.51
N THR A 10 7.64 58.79 0.51
CA THR A 10 8.04 57.53 -0.15
C THR A 10 9.22 56.83 0.52
N SER A 11 9.18 55.49 0.56
CA SER A 11 10.34 54.57 0.56
C SER A 11 9.82 53.23 -0.03
N ILE A 12 10.32 52.67 -1.14
CA ILE A 12 11.68 52.14 -1.43
C ILE A 12 12.01 50.89 -0.57
N LEU A 13 12.17 49.75 -1.28
CA LEU A 13 12.73 48.44 -0.86
C LEU A 13 11.94 47.65 0.22
N SER A 14 11.76 46.32 0.17
CA SER A 14 12.31 45.24 -0.70
C SER A 14 11.25 44.14 -0.97
N LEU A 15 11.45 43.36 -2.04
CA LEU A 15 10.83 42.04 -2.19
C LEU A 15 11.52 41.03 -1.24
N PRO A 16 10.80 40.09 -0.61
CA PRO A 16 11.38 38.82 -0.16
C PRO A 16 11.43 37.82 -1.33
N ASP A 17 12.54 37.11 -1.39
CA ASP A 17 12.95 36.15 -2.42
C ASP A 17 11.92 35.08 -2.77
N GLY A 18 11.98 34.60 -4.01
CA GLY A 18 11.14 33.52 -4.50
C GLY A 18 11.62 32.15 -4.02
N ASP A 19 10.69 31.33 -3.53
CA ASP A 19 10.87 29.90 -3.47
C ASP A 19 10.71 29.32 -4.89
N ASP A 20 11.74 28.64 -5.39
CA ASP A 20 11.66 27.80 -6.58
C ASP A 20 10.72 26.61 -6.30
N GLU A 21 9.41 26.78 -6.55
CA GLU A 21 8.50 25.64 -6.75
C GLU A 21 8.97 24.86 -7.98
N ALA A 22 9.83 23.86 -7.75
CA ALA A 22 10.14 22.86 -8.75
C ALA A 22 8.84 22.21 -9.23
N GLU A 23 8.49 22.41 -10.50
CA GLU A 23 7.32 21.82 -11.15
C GLU A 23 7.34 20.28 -11.02
N LEU A 24 6.76 19.79 -9.94
CA LEU A 24 6.42 18.40 -9.72
C LEU A 24 5.26 18.05 -10.65
N GLY A 25 5.63 17.70 -11.90
CA GLY A 25 4.70 17.35 -12.97
C GLY A 25 3.54 16.50 -12.45
N ILE A 26 2.34 17.09 -12.51
CA ILE A 26 1.16 16.54 -11.86
C ILE A 26 0.73 15.28 -12.61
N LEU A 27 1.06 14.10 -12.08
CA LEU A 27 0.51 12.84 -12.58
C LEU A 27 -1.01 12.81 -12.36
N THR A 28 -1.75 12.91 -13.46
CA THR A 28 -3.20 12.77 -13.50
C THR A 28 -3.59 11.36 -13.93
N PHE A 29 -4.87 11.03 -13.80
CA PHE A 29 -5.42 9.77 -14.34
C PHE A 29 -5.15 9.59 -15.85
N ALA A 30 -5.17 10.67 -16.64
CA ALA A 30 -5.01 10.62 -18.09
C ALA A 30 -3.60 10.19 -18.55
N ASP A 31 -2.58 10.39 -17.70
CA ASP A 31 -1.18 10.06 -18.01
C ASP A 31 -0.86 8.54 -17.95
N LEU A 32 -1.87 7.71 -17.64
CA LEU A 32 -1.70 6.30 -17.28
C LEU A 32 -2.54 5.33 -18.14
N GLU A 33 -3.10 5.77 -19.26
CA GLU A 33 -3.80 4.87 -20.19
C GLU A 33 -2.83 3.85 -20.83
N LEU A 34 -2.96 2.58 -20.43
CA LEU A 34 -2.11 1.48 -20.88
C LEU A 34 -2.82 0.57 -21.87
N LYS A 35 -2.16 0.30 -23.01
CA LYS A 35 -2.52 -0.78 -23.93
C LYS A 35 -1.76 -2.05 -23.55
N GLU A 36 -2.45 -3.18 -23.58
CA GLU A 36 -1.99 -4.52 -23.14
C GLU A 36 -0.92 -5.13 -24.09
N HIS A 37 -0.17 -6.21 -23.84
CA HIS A 37 -0.22 -7.34 -22.87
C HIS A 37 1.21 -7.81 -22.45
N VAL A 38 1.30 -8.83 -21.58
CA VAL A 38 2.46 -9.19 -20.72
C VAL A 38 2.90 -10.66 -20.92
N PRO A 39 4.22 -10.99 -21.09
CA PRO A 39 4.96 -11.67 -20.00
C PRO A 39 6.50 -11.43 -19.93
N PHE A 40 7.12 -12.10 -18.95
CA PHE A 40 8.56 -12.23 -18.60
C PHE A 40 8.99 -13.72 -18.69
N PRO A 41 10.29 -14.15 -18.64
CA PRO A 41 11.43 -13.67 -17.82
C PRO A 41 12.74 -13.44 -18.67
N ALA A 42 14.00 -13.45 -18.21
CA ALA A 42 14.66 -13.83 -16.94
C ALA A 42 15.96 -13.03 -16.62
N LYS A 43 16.82 -13.58 -15.76
CA LYS A 43 18.06 -12.96 -15.21
C LYS A 43 19.23 -12.95 -16.21
N ASN A 44 20.08 -11.91 -16.16
CA ASN A 44 21.48 -11.99 -16.56
C ASN A 44 22.35 -10.93 -15.85
N HIS A 45 23.61 -11.27 -15.57
CA HIS A 45 24.39 -10.73 -14.44
C HIS A 45 25.03 -9.32 -14.60
N LEU A 46 24.81 -8.57 -15.69
CA LEU A 46 25.37 -7.22 -15.86
C LEU A 46 24.61 -6.08 -15.15
N LYS A 47 23.43 -6.34 -14.55
CA LYS A 47 22.61 -5.27 -13.92
C LYS A 47 23.10 -4.86 -12.51
N ALA A 48 24.03 -5.61 -11.92
CA ALA A 48 24.39 -5.47 -10.51
C ALA A 48 25.16 -4.15 -10.20
N GLU A 49 26.06 -3.73 -11.08
CA GLU A 49 27.10 -2.72 -10.80
C GLU A 49 26.85 -1.34 -11.42
N LEU A 50 25.70 -1.14 -12.10
CA LEU A 50 25.37 0.12 -12.76
C LEU A 50 24.52 1.03 -11.87
N ASP A 51 24.73 2.34 -11.89
CA ASP A 51 23.87 3.30 -11.19
C ASP A 51 22.42 3.35 -11.76
N ALA A 52 21.52 4.09 -11.13
CA ALA A 52 20.11 4.13 -11.52
C ALA A 52 19.86 4.73 -12.93
N HIS A 53 20.73 5.63 -13.40
CA HIS A 53 20.68 6.27 -14.71
C HIS A 53 21.30 5.37 -15.80
N ALA A 54 22.44 4.76 -15.51
CA ALA A 54 23.05 3.74 -16.35
C ALA A 54 22.13 2.51 -16.52
N ARG A 55 21.40 2.09 -15.48
CA ARG A 55 20.39 1.02 -15.57
C ARG A 55 19.23 1.40 -16.52
N LYS A 56 18.77 2.65 -16.54
CA LYS A 56 17.75 3.12 -17.51
C LYS A 56 18.29 3.08 -18.94
N LYS A 57 19.50 3.62 -19.19
CA LYS A 57 20.17 3.60 -20.49
C LYS A 57 20.37 2.17 -20.99
N TYR A 58 20.80 1.25 -20.13
CA TYR A 58 20.97 -0.18 -20.44
C TYR A 58 19.63 -0.85 -20.85
N VAL A 59 18.54 -0.60 -20.13
CA VAL A 59 17.21 -1.17 -20.49
C VAL A 59 16.72 -0.63 -21.83
N TYR A 60 16.89 0.67 -22.11
CA TYR A 60 16.56 1.26 -23.40
C TYR A 60 17.41 0.66 -24.53
N ALA A 61 18.73 0.62 -24.38
CA ALA A 61 19.64 0.07 -25.37
C ALA A 61 19.37 -1.42 -25.64
N LYS A 62 19.04 -2.20 -24.60
CA LYS A 62 18.67 -3.61 -24.72
C LYS A 62 17.36 -3.80 -25.50
N LYS A 63 16.33 -3.00 -25.22
CA LYS A 63 15.07 -3.01 -25.99
C LYS A 63 15.31 -2.62 -27.45
N LYS A 64 16.13 -1.59 -27.70
CA LYS A 64 16.46 -1.10 -29.05
C LYS A 64 17.28 -2.12 -29.85
N ALA A 65 18.28 -2.75 -29.24
CA ALA A 65 19.06 -3.83 -29.85
C ALA A 65 18.16 -4.99 -30.28
N PHE A 66 17.30 -5.45 -29.37
CA PHE A 66 16.39 -6.57 -29.63
C PHE A 66 15.41 -6.27 -30.78
N ALA A 67 14.78 -5.08 -30.78
CA ALA A 67 13.86 -4.67 -31.85
C ALA A 67 14.56 -4.55 -33.21
N LEU A 68 15.77 -3.97 -33.25
CA LEU A 68 16.57 -3.87 -34.47
C LEU A 68 16.99 -5.25 -35.01
N PHE A 69 17.36 -6.18 -34.13
CA PHE A 69 17.75 -7.52 -34.53
C PHE A 69 16.58 -8.32 -35.09
N VAL A 70 15.42 -8.29 -34.43
CA VAL A 70 14.19 -8.95 -34.92
C VAL A 70 13.81 -8.39 -36.30
N LYS A 71 13.82 -7.06 -36.45
CA LYS A 71 13.57 -6.41 -37.76
C LYS A 71 14.59 -6.81 -38.84
N ALA A 72 15.85 -7.01 -38.48
CA ALA A 72 16.89 -7.48 -39.41
C ALA A 72 16.77 -8.97 -39.80
N LYS A 73 15.83 -9.73 -39.23
CA LYS A 73 15.49 -11.11 -39.63
C LYS A 73 14.19 -11.19 -40.44
N GLU A 74 13.52 -10.07 -40.67
CA GLU A 74 12.28 -9.97 -41.45
C GLU A 74 12.56 -10.27 -42.92
N VAL A 75 11.72 -11.10 -43.54
CA VAL A 75 11.81 -11.46 -44.97
C VAL A 75 10.50 -11.16 -45.67
N ALA A 76 10.59 -10.63 -46.90
CA ALA A 76 9.43 -10.40 -47.74
C ALA A 76 8.73 -11.74 -48.06
N ALA A 77 7.40 -11.72 -48.16
CA ALA A 77 6.65 -12.88 -48.60
C ALA A 77 6.99 -13.24 -50.06
N ASP A 78 7.22 -14.52 -50.35
CA ASP A 78 7.65 -15.00 -51.67
C ASP A 78 6.65 -14.60 -52.78
N ALA A 79 7.17 -13.98 -53.84
CA ALA A 79 6.37 -13.39 -54.94
C ALA A 79 5.82 -14.42 -55.96
N CYS A 80 5.53 -15.65 -55.52
CA CYS A 80 5.17 -16.78 -56.39
C CYS A 80 3.82 -17.45 -56.05
N CYS A 81 2.88 -16.74 -55.41
CA CYS A 81 1.49 -17.19 -55.27
C CYS A 81 0.54 -16.39 -56.18
N PRO A 82 -0.30 -17.05 -57.00
CA PRO A 82 -1.23 -16.35 -57.89
C PRO A 82 -2.37 -15.66 -57.14
N VAL A 83 -2.98 -14.68 -57.82
CA VAL A 83 -3.77 -13.60 -57.22
C VAL A 83 -5.14 -14.06 -56.71
N SER A 84 -5.25 -14.36 -55.41
CA SER A 84 -6.35 -13.90 -54.54
C SER A 84 -6.09 -14.26 -53.07
N ALA A 85 -6.48 -13.38 -52.14
CA ALA A 85 -6.43 -13.59 -50.68
C ALA A 85 -5.03 -13.82 -50.04
N CYS A 86 -4.10 -12.87 -50.22
CA CYS A 86 -2.87 -12.77 -49.40
C CYS A 86 -2.58 -11.31 -49.02
N GLN A 87 -3.13 -10.82 -47.91
CA GLN A 87 -2.67 -9.56 -47.28
C GLN A 87 -1.39 -9.84 -46.50
N GLY A 88 -0.34 -9.06 -46.77
CA GLY A 88 1.06 -9.32 -46.41
C GLY A 88 1.30 -9.80 -44.97
N ALA A 89 1.40 -11.12 -44.80
CA ALA A 89 1.86 -11.74 -43.57
C ALA A 89 3.37 -11.55 -43.44
N LEU A 90 3.79 -10.75 -42.45
CA LEU A 90 5.21 -10.63 -42.09
C LEU A 90 5.76 -11.99 -41.64
N SER A 91 6.97 -12.31 -42.09
CA SER A 91 7.66 -13.53 -41.69
C SER A 91 9.13 -13.25 -41.41
N TRP A 92 9.75 -14.08 -40.56
CA TRP A 92 11.13 -13.91 -40.14
C TRP A 92 11.92 -15.21 -40.37
N LYS A 93 13.21 -15.10 -40.72
CA LYS A 93 14.10 -16.24 -40.90
C LYS A 93 15.38 -16.09 -40.06
N CYS A 94 15.62 -17.02 -39.15
CA CYS A 94 16.77 -16.99 -38.23
C CYS A 94 17.23 -18.41 -37.91
N CYS A 95 18.55 -18.65 -37.85
CA CYS A 95 19.13 -19.99 -37.60
C CYS A 95 18.50 -21.12 -38.44
N GLN A 96 18.29 -20.85 -39.73
CA GLN A 96 17.61 -21.74 -40.70
C GLN A 96 16.11 -22.04 -40.41
N GLN A 97 15.57 -21.56 -39.28
CA GLN A 97 14.15 -21.65 -38.92
C GLN A 97 13.37 -20.47 -39.51
N SER A 98 12.09 -20.70 -39.80
CA SER A 98 11.17 -19.68 -40.33
C SER A 98 9.99 -19.48 -39.36
N PHE A 99 9.63 -18.22 -39.12
CA PHE A 99 8.64 -17.81 -38.12
C PHE A 99 7.54 -16.98 -38.78
N LYS A 100 6.28 -17.30 -38.48
CA LYS A 100 5.09 -16.63 -39.04
C LYS A 100 4.39 -15.70 -38.05
N ASP A 101 4.91 -15.60 -36.83
CA ASP A 101 4.39 -14.74 -35.77
C ASP A 101 5.53 -14.12 -34.95
N LEU A 102 5.26 -12.92 -34.42
CA LEU A 102 6.24 -12.11 -33.71
C LEU A 102 6.68 -12.75 -32.37
N THR A 103 5.77 -13.48 -31.69
CA THR A 103 6.04 -14.10 -30.39
C THR A 103 7.06 -15.24 -30.52
N SER A 104 6.97 -16.04 -31.58
CA SER A 104 7.88 -17.15 -31.83
C SER A 104 9.30 -16.68 -32.19
N ILE A 105 9.45 -15.66 -33.06
CA ILE A 105 10.78 -15.09 -33.35
C ILE A 105 11.36 -14.38 -32.12
N HIS A 106 10.54 -13.67 -31.32
CA HIS A 106 11.00 -13.09 -30.06
C HIS A 106 11.55 -14.15 -29.09
N ARG A 107 10.86 -15.29 -28.95
CA ARG A 107 11.31 -16.42 -28.12
C ARG A 107 12.62 -17.03 -28.64
N HIS A 108 12.76 -17.16 -29.95
CA HIS A 108 13.99 -17.65 -30.59
C HIS A 108 15.17 -16.71 -30.33
N VAL A 109 15.02 -15.40 -30.60
CA VAL A 109 16.08 -14.39 -30.40
C VAL A 109 16.49 -14.31 -28.93
N ALA A 110 15.54 -14.35 -28.00
CA ALA A 110 15.81 -14.30 -26.57
C ALA A 110 16.59 -15.53 -26.03
N THR A 111 16.47 -16.69 -26.69
CA THR A 111 17.13 -17.94 -26.26
C THR A 111 18.44 -18.22 -27.00
N GLN A 112 18.46 -18.07 -28.33
CA GLN A 112 19.60 -18.48 -29.16
C GLN A 112 20.64 -17.36 -29.36
N HIS A 113 20.23 -16.09 -29.35
CA HIS A 113 21.09 -14.95 -29.71
C HIS A 113 21.49 -14.07 -28.51
N SER A 114 21.45 -14.61 -27.28
CA SER A 114 21.70 -13.84 -26.05
C SER A 114 23.07 -13.13 -26.00
N GLY A 115 24.11 -13.73 -26.61
CA GLY A 115 25.45 -13.14 -26.74
C GLY A 115 25.50 -11.97 -27.72
N GLU A 116 24.97 -12.15 -28.94
CA GLU A 116 24.83 -11.09 -29.95
C GLU A 116 24.00 -9.91 -29.42
N MET A 117 22.93 -10.20 -28.66
CA MET A 117 22.11 -9.17 -28.01
C MET A 117 22.93 -8.36 -27.00
N GLY A 118 23.86 -9.00 -26.28
CA GLY A 118 24.80 -8.31 -25.39
C GLY A 118 25.74 -7.36 -26.15
N GLN A 119 26.33 -7.84 -27.25
CA GLN A 119 27.23 -7.04 -28.10
C GLN A 119 26.51 -5.84 -28.72
N GLN A 120 25.35 -6.05 -29.33
CA GLN A 120 24.57 -4.98 -29.97
C GLN A 120 24.02 -3.97 -28.95
N THR A 121 23.63 -4.42 -27.76
CA THR A 121 23.30 -3.52 -26.63
C THR A 121 24.50 -2.63 -26.26
N CYS A 122 25.71 -3.20 -26.21
CA CYS A 122 26.94 -2.47 -25.89
C CYS A 122 27.30 -1.44 -26.98
N MET A 123 27.12 -1.79 -28.27
CA MET A 123 27.32 -0.84 -29.39
C MET A 123 26.35 0.34 -29.33
N ILE A 124 25.06 0.09 -29.05
CA ILE A 124 24.06 1.16 -28.91
C ILE A 124 24.38 2.05 -27.71
N LEU A 125 24.85 1.49 -26.58
CA LEU A 125 25.30 2.28 -25.43
C LEU A 125 26.50 3.19 -25.77
N LYS A 126 27.46 2.70 -26.56
CA LYS A 126 28.60 3.51 -27.04
C LYS A 126 28.14 4.63 -27.99
N GLN A 127 27.22 4.35 -28.92
CA GLN A 127 26.63 5.38 -29.79
C GLN A 127 25.87 6.44 -29.00
N MET A 128 25.09 6.03 -27.98
CA MET A 128 24.39 6.95 -27.08
C MET A 128 25.33 7.79 -26.19
N ALA A 129 26.60 7.44 -26.08
CA ALA A 129 27.63 8.22 -25.39
C ALA A 129 28.43 9.14 -26.34
N GLY A 130 28.45 8.85 -27.64
CA GLY A 130 29.28 9.54 -28.64
C GLY A 130 28.61 10.72 -29.37
N ASN A 131 27.34 11.05 -29.08
CA ASN A 131 26.61 12.13 -29.75
C ASN A 131 26.78 13.53 -29.11
N GLY A 132 27.85 13.73 -28.32
CA GLY A 132 28.38 15.05 -27.95
C GLY A 132 29.68 15.29 -28.72
N ASN A 133 29.83 16.47 -29.33
CA ASN A 133 30.83 16.69 -30.39
C ASN A 133 32.31 16.59 -29.96
N ILE A 134 33.13 16.25 -30.96
CA ILE A 134 34.55 15.90 -30.95
C ILE A 134 35.49 17.08 -30.63
N THR A 135 36.52 16.86 -29.78
CA THR A 135 37.94 17.21 -30.05
C THR A 135 38.92 16.55 -29.07
N THR A 136 40.09 16.16 -29.59
CA THR A 136 41.35 15.74 -28.92
C THR A 136 42.51 16.34 -29.76
N PRO A 137 43.81 16.37 -29.38
CA PRO A 137 44.53 15.79 -28.21
C PRO A 137 45.52 16.87 -27.60
N PRO A 138 46.72 16.59 -27.02
CA PRO A 138 47.30 15.36 -26.43
C PRO A 138 47.88 15.48 -25.00
N LEU A 139 48.08 14.29 -24.41
CA LEU A 139 48.96 13.87 -23.29
C LEU A 139 50.10 14.79 -22.81
N SER A 140 50.22 14.97 -21.48
CA SER A 140 51.47 14.71 -20.72
C SER A 140 51.21 14.64 -19.20
N GLY A 141 52.06 13.92 -18.45
CA GLY A 141 52.17 14.05 -16.98
C GLY A 141 51.67 12.86 -16.15
N ASN A 142 52.61 12.04 -15.64
CA ASN A 142 52.37 11.16 -14.48
C ASN A 142 52.14 12.01 -13.22
N GLU A 143 51.28 11.54 -12.30
CA GLU A 143 51.77 11.30 -10.92
C GLU A 143 50.86 10.35 -10.13
N ILE A 144 51.48 9.60 -9.22
CA ILE A 144 50.85 8.60 -8.35
C ILE A 144 50.64 9.22 -6.97
N LEU A 145 49.41 9.30 -6.46
CA LEU A 145 49.19 9.54 -5.03
C LEU A 145 48.00 8.76 -4.46
N ARG A 146 48.13 8.45 -3.16
CA ARG A 146 47.39 7.40 -2.43
C ARG A 146 45.97 7.82 -2.02
N PRO A 147 45.05 6.85 -1.79
CA PRO A 147 43.72 7.16 -1.29
C PRO A 147 43.78 7.74 0.12
N SER A 148 43.04 8.81 0.38
CA SER A 148 42.94 9.39 1.72
C SER A 148 41.53 9.93 2.01
N LYS A 149 40.98 9.44 3.12
CA LYS A 149 39.88 9.97 3.93
C LYS A 149 38.50 10.13 3.28
N ALA A 150 37.61 9.29 3.79
CA ALA A 150 36.18 9.51 3.89
C ALA A 150 35.79 10.96 4.19
N LEU A 151 34.83 11.49 3.44
CA LEU A 151 33.73 12.23 4.03
C LEU A 151 32.50 11.33 4.00
N GLY A 152 31.94 11.06 5.18
CA GLY A 152 30.57 10.59 5.26
C GLY A 152 29.65 11.74 4.88
N GLN A 153 28.79 11.50 3.90
CA GLN A 153 27.51 12.21 3.82
C GLN A 153 26.45 11.17 4.16
N ASP A 154 25.99 11.21 5.41
CA ASP A 154 24.68 10.66 5.76
C ASP A 154 23.65 11.46 4.94
N GLN A 155 23.33 10.96 3.74
CA GLN A 155 22.14 11.41 3.04
C GLN A 155 20.96 11.00 3.93
N GLU A 156 20.32 12.00 4.56
CA GLU A 156 19.05 11.80 5.24
C GLU A 156 18.12 11.05 4.29
N ILE A 157 17.78 9.82 4.66
CA ILE A 157 16.82 9.03 3.90
C ILE A 157 15.49 9.77 4.01
N GLU A 158 15.09 10.46 2.93
CA GLU A 158 13.89 11.28 2.86
C GLU A 158 12.72 10.55 3.53
N ALA A 159 12.21 11.13 4.62
CA ALA A 159 11.34 10.43 5.55
C ALA A 159 10.05 9.95 4.85
N GLY A 160 10.01 8.66 4.54
CA GLY A 160 8.93 8.04 3.78
C GLY A 160 7.60 7.98 4.54
N GLN A 161 6.57 7.59 3.81
CA GLN A 161 5.19 7.59 4.26
C GLN A 161 4.49 6.28 3.90
N VAL A 162 3.60 5.84 4.77
CA VAL A 162 2.60 4.80 4.47
C VAL A 162 1.22 5.44 4.50
N LEU A 163 0.45 5.22 3.43
CA LEU A 163 -0.96 5.57 3.29
C LEU A 163 -1.83 4.38 3.70
N LEU A 164 -2.96 4.64 4.35
CA LEU A 164 -4.05 3.69 4.62
C LEU A 164 -5.38 4.34 4.22
N TYR A 165 -6.12 3.71 3.30
CA TYR A 165 -7.38 4.25 2.79
C TYR A 165 -8.36 3.14 2.40
N TYR A 166 -9.64 3.49 2.31
CA TYR A 166 -10.67 2.67 1.67
C TYR A 166 -11.73 3.58 1.04
N CYS A 167 -12.45 3.04 0.06
CA CYS A 167 -13.61 3.67 -0.55
C CYS A 167 -14.60 2.59 -0.97
N TYR A 168 -15.79 2.58 -0.37
CA TYR A 168 -16.91 1.81 -0.89
C TYR A 168 -17.56 2.60 -2.04
N CYS A 169 -17.57 2.00 -3.24
CA CYS A 169 -18.08 2.60 -4.47
C CYS A 169 -18.39 1.49 -5.49
N GLU A 170 -19.05 1.81 -6.59
CA GLU A 170 -19.45 0.82 -7.61
C GLU A 170 -18.35 0.66 -8.66
N VAL A 171 -17.59 -0.45 -8.56
CA VAL A 171 -16.50 -0.77 -9.49
C VAL A 171 -17.04 -1.61 -10.65
N ALA A 172 -17.35 -0.95 -11.76
CA ALA A 172 -17.86 -1.61 -12.97
C ALA A 172 -16.80 -2.48 -13.68
N ASP A 173 -15.53 -2.09 -13.62
CA ASP A 173 -14.39 -2.86 -14.15
C ASP A 173 -13.31 -3.05 -13.07
N PRO A 174 -13.38 -4.14 -12.28
CA PRO A 174 -12.42 -4.43 -11.22
C PRO A 174 -11.04 -4.80 -11.74
N GLU A 175 -10.95 -5.46 -12.90
CA GLU A 175 -9.69 -5.88 -13.47
C GLU A 175 -8.94 -4.72 -14.13
N GLY A 176 -9.64 -3.81 -14.83
CA GLY A 176 -9.07 -2.55 -15.31
C GLY A 176 -8.59 -1.67 -14.16
N LEU A 177 -9.37 -1.54 -13.08
CA LEU A 177 -8.93 -0.82 -11.88
C LEU A 177 -7.71 -1.50 -11.22
N CYS A 178 -7.65 -2.83 -11.23
CA CYS A 178 -6.53 -3.63 -10.73
C CYS A 178 -5.26 -3.45 -11.58
N ALA A 179 -5.40 -3.41 -12.90
CA ALA A 179 -4.32 -3.11 -13.83
C ALA A 179 -3.79 -1.67 -13.66
N TRP A 180 -4.69 -0.68 -13.56
CA TRP A 180 -4.33 0.71 -13.29
C TRP A 180 -3.59 0.88 -11.96
N GLN A 181 -4.08 0.25 -10.89
CA GLN A 181 -3.42 0.25 -9.58
C GLN A 181 -2.02 -0.40 -9.63
N LYS A 182 -1.87 -1.53 -10.34
CA LYS A 182 -0.56 -2.18 -10.55
C LYS A 182 0.41 -1.24 -11.27
N ALA A 183 -0.04 -0.59 -12.34
CA ALA A 183 0.77 0.34 -13.12
C ALA A 183 1.19 1.58 -12.31
N LEU A 184 0.24 2.24 -11.66
CA LEU A 184 0.46 3.43 -10.83
C LEU A 184 1.47 3.14 -9.70
N CYS A 185 1.26 2.08 -8.92
CA CYS A 185 2.17 1.69 -7.85
C CYS A 185 3.56 1.29 -8.38
N GLN A 186 3.65 0.58 -9.50
CA GLN A 186 4.95 0.22 -10.11
C GLN A 186 5.71 1.44 -10.63
N HIS A 187 5.02 2.40 -11.26
CA HIS A 187 5.62 3.64 -11.75
C HIS A 187 6.19 4.47 -10.60
N LEU A 188 5.38 4.65 -9.55
CA LEU A 188 5.72 5.40 -8.34
C LEU A 188 6.63 4.62 -7.36
N ARG A 189 6.99 3.36 -7.68
CA ARG A 189 7.81 2.46 -6.85
C ARG A 189 7.24 2.21 -5.45
N LEU A 190 5.92 2.20 -5.33
CA LEU A 190 5.23 1.83 -4.11
C LEU A 190 5.22 0.32 -3.91
N THR A 191 5.33 -0.11 -2.66
CA THR A 191 5.00 -1.46 -2.21
C THR A 191 3.78 -1.39 -1.30
N GLY A 192 3.16 -2.52 -0.96
CA GLY A 192 1.92 -2.51 -0.19
C GLY A 192 0.91 -3.57 -0.61
N LYS A 193 -0.30 -3.44 -0.08
CA LYS A 193 -1.45 -4.25 -0.47
C LYS A 193 -2.59 -3.34 -0.95
N VAL A 194 -3.18 -3.68 -2.09
CA VAL A 194 -4.45 -3.11 -2.57
C VAL A 194 -5.43 -4.24 -2.87
N SER A 195 -6.63 -4.15 -2.31
CA SER A 195 -7.72 -5.11 -2.52
C SER A 195 -8.86 -4.35 -3.21
N ILE A 196 -9.26 -4.82 -4.38
CA ILE A 196 -10.41 -4.31 -5.12
C ILE A 196 -11.48 -5.39 -5.05
N ALA A 197 -12.75 -5.00 -4.96
CA ALA A 197 -13.86 -5.93 -5.12
C ALA A 197 -14.78 -5.48 -6.27
N ALA A 198 -15.67 -6.37 -6.69
CA ALA A 198 -16.51 -6.16 -7.85
C ALA A 198 -17.85 -5.51 -7.49
N PHE A 199 -18.46 -4.84 -8.45
CA PHE A 199 -19.87 -4.47 -8.35
C PHE A 199 -20.75 -5.71 -8.10
N CYS A 200 -21.57 -5.67 -7.04
CA CYS A 200 -22.74 -6.53 -6.90
C CYS A 200 -24.03 -5.67 -6.92
N PRO A 201 -25.14 -6.09 -7.56
CA PRO A 201 -26.29 -5.22 -7.80
C PRO A 201 -26.99 -4.69 -6.54
N GLN A 202 -26.86 -5.38 -5.40
CA GLN A 202 -27.40 -4.97 -4.10
C GLN A 202 -26.30 -4.43 -3.16
N ALA A 203 -25.03 -4.63 -3.52
CA ALA A 203 -23.89 -4.28 -2.69
C ALA A 203 -22.69 -3.82 -3.52
N SER A 204 -22.52 -2.51 -3.54
CA SER A 204 -21.32 -1.87 -4.09
C SER A 204 -20.12 -2.19 -3.21
N GLU A 205 -18.99 -2.54 -3.81
CA GLU A 205 -17.74 -2.61 -3.08
C GLU A 205 -16.56 -2.23 -3.96
N GLY A 206 -15.61 -1.54 -3.33
CA GLY A 206 -14.72 -0.63 -4.02
C GLY A 206 -13.27 -1.00 -3.92
N ILE A 207 -12.52 -0.22 -3.13
CA ILE A 207 -11.09 -0.37 -2.97
C ILE A 207 -10.66 -0.19 -1.51
N ASN A 208 -9.69 -0.97 -1.08
CA ASN A 208 -9.02 -0.88 0.22
C ASN A 208 -7.51 -1.01 0.01
N GLY A 209 -6.71 -0.08 0.52
CA GLY A 209 -5.28 -0.06 0.26
C GLY A 209 -4.43 0.43 1.42
N THR A 210 -3.28 -0.22 1.56
CA THR A 210 -2.17 0.24 2.39
C THR A 210 -0.91 0.22 1.53
N VAL A 211 -0.32 1.38 1.24
CA VAL A 211 0.84 1.52 0.33
C VAL A 211 1.93 2.41 0.93
N GLY A 212 3.19 2.05 0.71
CA GLY A 212 4.36 2.73 1.24
C GLY A 212 5.32 3.23 0.16
N GLY A 213 5.88 4.44 0.36
CA GLY A 213 6.82 5.08 -0.57
C GLY A 213 7.54 6.29 0.04
N SER A 214 8.17 7.12 -0.80
CA SER A 214 8.58 8.48 -0.41
C SER A 214 7.35 9.40 -0.32
N LYS A 215 7.47 10.55 0.34
CA LYS A 215 6.37 11.54 0.43
C LYS A 215 5.94 12.05 -0.94
N ALA A 216 6.88 12.28 -1.85
CA ALA A 216 6.57 12.66 -3.22
C ALA A 216 5.75 11.57 -3.94
N ALA A 217 6.16 10.30 -3.83
CA ALA A 217 5.47 9.18 -4.48
C ALA A 217 4.06 8.95 -3.90
N THR A 218 3.89 9.02 -2.58
CA THR A 218 2.56 8.91 -1.94
C THR A 218 1.68 10.12 -2.22
N GLY A 219 2.26 11.33 -2.33
CA GLY A 219 1.56 12.54 -2.78
C GLY A 219 1.00 12.41 -4.20
N LEU A 220 1.81 11.96 -5.15
CA LEU A 220 1.39 11.69 -6.53
C LEU A 220 0.33 10.59 -6.60
N TYR A 221 0.45 9.54 -5.79
CA TYR A 221 -0.56 8.50 -5.66
C TYR A 221 -1.92 9.03 -5.20
N MET A 222 -1.95 9.88 -4.16
CA MET A 222 -3.18 10.53 -3.70
C MET A 222 -3.79 11.42 -4.78
N ASN A 223 -2.99 12.20 -5.51
CA ASN A 223 -3.48 13.06 -6.60
C ASN A 223 -4.07 12.23 -7.77
N ALA A 224 -3.42 11.13 -8.16
CA ALA A 224 -3.93 10.20 -9.17
C ALA A 224 -5.25 9.54 -8.72
N MET A 225 -5.34 9.13 -7.45
CA MET A 225 -6.58 8.61 -6.87
C MET A 225 -7.70 9.66 -6.84
N LEU A 226 -7.42 10.89 -6.38
CA LEU A 226 -8.42 11.95 -6.26
C LEU A 226 -8.88 12.52 -7.61
N SER A 227 -8.07 12.39 -8.67
CA SER A 227 -8.45 12.79 -10.03
C SER A 227 -9.20 11.69 -10.81
N HIS A 228 -9.04 10.42 -10.44
CA HIS A 228 -9.68 9.28 -11.09
C HIS A 228 -11.23 9.43 -11.11
N PRO A 229 -11.90 9.25 -12.27
CA PRO A 229 -13.34 9.51 -12.42
C PRO A 229 -14.25 8.81 -11.41
N LEU A 230 -13.93 7.55 -11.05
CA LEU A 230 -14.62 6.75 -10.03
C LEU A 230 -14.55 7.35 -8.61
N PHE A 231 -13.43 7.95 -8.25
CA PHE A 231 -13.14 8.34 -6.86
C PHE A 231 -13.31 9.84 -6.59
N LYS A 232 -13.16 10.70 -7.60
CA LYS A 232 -13.13 12.17 -7.46
C LYS A 232 -14.33 12.81 -6.74
N ARG A 233 -15.48 12.12 -6.70
CA ARG A 233 -16.68 12.57 -5.96
C ARG A 233 -16.79 11.98 -4.55
N THR A 234 -16.16 10.84 -4.29
CA THR A 234 -16.32 10.05 -3.06
C THR A 234 -15.14 10.20 -2.12
N LEU A 235 -13.90 10.03 -2.59
CA LEU A 235 -12.70 10.22 -1.78
C LEU A 235 -12.37 11.71 -1.58
N ARG A 236 -11.82 12.03 -0.42
CA ARG A 236 -11.17 13.29 -0.07
C ARG A 236 -9.75 13.01 0.41
N ARG A 237 -8.92 14.06 0.53
CA ARG A 237 -7.53 13.93 0.98
C ARG A 237 -7.44 13.33 2.40
N ASP A 238 -8.39 13.67 3.26
CA ASP A 238 -8.44 13.20 4.66
C ASP A 238 -8.78 11.72 4.83
N ASP A 239 -9.33 11.06 3.79
CA ASP A 239 -9.58 9.63 3.82
C ASP A 239 -8.28 8.82 3.77
N PHE A 240 -7.21 9.39 3.20
CA PHE A 240 -5.86 8.85 3.22
C PHE A 240 -5.20 9.14 4.57
N LYS A 241 -5.26 8.15 5.45
CA LYS A 241 -4.60 8.17 6.76
C LYS A 241 -3.11 7.97 6.54
N THR A 242 -2.25 8.75 7.18
CA THR A 242 -0.80 8.73 6.90
C THR A 242 0.05 8.48 8.13
N SER A 243 1.12 7.70 7.97
CA SER A 243 2.03 7.35 9.06
C SER A 243 3.49 7.26 8.57
N LYS A 244 4.46 7.45 9.48
CA LYS A 244 5.90 7.31 9.17
C LYS A 244 6.22 5.87 8.71
N GLY A 245 7.02 5.72 7.66
CA GLY A 245 7.41 4.41 7.13
C GLY A 245 7.96 4.53 5.71
N GLY A 246 7.52 3.66 4.81
CA GLY A 246 7.84 3.75 3.39
C GLY A 246 7.73 2.40 2.68
N ALA A 247 8.33 2.30 1.49
CA ALA A 247 8.29 1.06 0.70
C ALA A 247 8.97 -0.14 1.39
N HIS A 248 9.90 0.12 2.32
CA HIS A 248 10.54 -0.93 3.11
C HIS A 248 9.59 -1.58 4.15
N CYS A 249 8.43 -1.00 4.45
CA CYS A 249 7.46 -1.60 5.37
C CYS A 249 6.72 -2.80 4.78
N PHE A 250 6.85 -3.05 3.47
CA PHE A 250 6.17 -4.16 2.79
C PHE A 250 7.19 -4.94 1.94
N PRO A 251 7.22 -6.28 2.03
CA PRO A 251 8.18 -7.10 1.29
C PRO A 251 7.91 -7.09 -0.23
N ASP A 252 6.67 -6.81 -0.64
CA ASP A 252 6.20 -6.83 -2.02
C ASP A 252 5.03 -5.87 -2.28
N LEU A 253 4.63 -5.78 -3.55
CA LEU A 253 3.41 -5.11 -3.98
C LEU A 253 2.36 -6.18 -4.36
N ARG A 254 1.27 -6.26 -3.59
CA ARG A 254 0.18 -7.23 -3.80
C ARG A 254 -1.13 -6.52 -4.13
N ILE A 255 -1.54 -6.59 -5.39
CA ILE A 255 -2.78 -5.99 -5.88
C ILE A 255 -3.62 -7.06 -6.57
N GLY A 256 -4.87 -7.21 -6.14
CA GLY A 256 -5.78 -8.23 -6.66
C GLY A 256 -7.26 -7.85 -6.52
N VAL A 257 -8.09 -8.52 -7.32
CA VAL A 257 -9.54 -8.52 -7.22
C VAL A 257 -9.97 -9.63 -6.27
N PHE A 258 -10.99 -9.37 -5.45
CA PHE A 258 -11.53 -10.26 -4.42
C PHE A 258 -13.06 -10.14 -4.36
N GLU A 259 -13.71 -11.08 -3.68
CA GLU A 259 -15.14 -11.00 -3.34
C GLU A 259 -15.45 -9.97 -2.25
N GLU A 260 -14.45 -9.51 -1.48
CA GLU A 260 -14.63 -8.50 -0.44
C GLU A 260 -13.38 -7.63 -0.29
N ILE A 261 -13.53 -6.31 -0.20
CA ILE A 261 -12.40 -5.42 0.14
C ILE A 261 -11.90 -5.58 1.58
N VAL A 262 -12.73 -6.15 2.46
CA VAL A 262 -12.35 -6.67 3.77
C VAL A 262 -13.22 -7.89 4.12
N PRO A 263 -12.68 -9.13 4.11
CA PRO A 263 -13.51 -10.33 4.28
C PRO A 263 -14.24 -10.42 5.64
N MET A 264 -15.56 -10.26 5.61
CA MET A 264 -16.49 -10.53 6.71
C MET A 264 -17.13 -11.91 6.59
N GLY A 265 -17.06 -12.58 5.42
CA GLY A 265 -17.60 -13.94 5.24
C GLY A 265 -19.13 -14.01 5.18
N ILE A 266 -19.80 -12.87 5.00
CA ILE A 266 -21.24 -12.73 4.73
C ILE A 266 -21.38 -12.10 3.34
N ASN A 267 -22.28 -12.60 2.50
CA ASN A 267 -22.43 -12.06 1.16
C ASN A 267 -22.73 -10.55 1.22
N PRO A 268 -22.02 -9.70 0.46
CA PRO A 268 -22.31 -8.27 0.39
C PRO A 268 -23.79 -7.95 0.14
N ASN A 269 -24.50 -8.75 -0.67
CA ASN A 269 -25.94 -8.57 -0.95
C ASN A 269 -26.87 -8.86 0.24
N GLU A 270 -26.41 -9.62 1.25
CA GLU A 270 -27.18 -9.92 2.46
C GLU A 270 -27.02 -8.81 3.52
N VAL A 271 -25.86 -8.15 3.56
CA VAL A 271 -25.53 -7.09 4.52
C VAL A 271 -24.67 -6.05 3.83
N SER A 272 -25.31 -4.95 3.42
CA SER A 272 -24.69 -3.86 2.66
C SER A 272 -24.03 -2.85 3.57
N TYR A 273 -22.87 -2.31 3.16
CA TYR A 273 -22.25 -1.18 3.87
C TYR A 273 -23.13 0.09 3.86
N LYS A 274 -24.11 0.18 2.95
CA LYS A 274 -25.09 1.27 2.87
C LYS A 274 -26.06 1.28 4.06
N GLU A 275 -26.12 0.19 4.83
CA GLU A 275 -26.95 -0.01 6.01
C GLU A 275 -26.13 0.11 7.32
N SER A 276 -24.96 0.76 7.25
CA SER A 276 -24.09 0.98 8.41
C SER A 276 -24.77 1.73 9.55
N GLY A 277 -24.20 1.61 10.74
CA GLY A 277 -24.54 2.46 11.88
C GLY A 277 -24.19 3.94 11.63
N ILE A 278 -24.41 4.76 12.66
CA ILE A 278 -24.19 6.20 12.58
C ILE A 278 -22.69 6.51 12.78
N HIS A 279 -22.04 7.09 11.76
CA HIS A 279 -20.66 7.56 11.88
C HIS A 279 -20.56 8.70 12.90
N LEU A 280 -19.69 8.54 13.89
CA LEU A 280 -19.27 9.59 14.82
C LEU A 280 -17.89 10.11 14.41
N THR A 281 -17.72 11.43 14.37
CA THR A 281 -16.38 12.04 14.28
C THR A 281 -15.52 11.63 15.49
N PRO A 282 -14.18 11.74 15.42
CA PRO A 282 -13.32 11.44 16.56
C PRO A 282 -13.72 12.18 17.84
N LYS A 283 -14.11 13.46 17.73
CA LYS A 283 -14.60 14.30 18.83
C LYS A 283 -15.92 13.80 19.44
N GLU A 284 -16.90 13.48 18.61
CA GLU A 284 -18.17 12.91 19.10
C GLU A 284 -17.96 11.54 19.76
N PHE A 285 -17.11 10.71 19.16
CA PHE A 285 -16.74 9.41 19.71
C PHE A 285 -15.99 9.54 21.04
N HIS A 286 -15.08 10.51 21.16
CA HIS A 286 -14.39 10.82 22.42
C HIS A 286 -15.38 11.15 23.53
N VAL A 287 -16.35 12.04 23.27
CA VAL A 287 -17.39 12.42 24.22
C VAL A 287 -18.30 11.24 24.59
N GLU A 288 -18.66 10.38 23.65
CA GLU A 288 -19.47 9.18 23.95
C GLU A 288 -18.67 8.12 24.74
N VAL A 289 -17.36 7.98 24.51
CA VAL A 289 -16.47 7.12 25.32
C VAL A 289 -16.26 7.70 26.73
N GLU A 290 -16.11 9.02 26.87
CA GLU A 290 -16.02 9.68 28.18
C GLU A 290 -17.29 9.43 29.02
N LYS A 291 -18.48 9.64 28.42
CA LYS A 291 -19.77 9.34 29.05
C LYS A 291 -19.94 7.85 29.40
N TYR A 292 -19.39 6.96 28.58
CA TYR A 292 -19.41 5.52 28.84
C TYR A 292 -18.52 5.17 30.04
N LEU A 293 -17.29 5.69 30.10
CA LEU A 293 -16.35 5.43 31.19
C LEU A 293 -16.81 6.06 32.51
N SER A 294 -17.46 7.23 32.49
CA SER A 294 -17.98 7.88 33.71
C SER A 294 -19.18 7.15 34.35
N GLN A 295 -19.83 6.23 33.64
CA GLN A 295 -20.89 5.37 34.20
C GLN A 295 -20.33 4.19 35.05
N GLY A 296 -19.03 3.92 34.97
CA GLY A 296 -18.34 2.87 35.72
C GLY A 296 -18.79 1.44 35.37
N ASN A 297 -18.39 0.46 36.18
CA ASN A 297 -18.76 -0.96 36.02
C ASN A 297 -20.22 -1.26 36.44
N ASN A 298 -21.16 -0.40 36.08
CA ASN A 298 -22.57 -0.63 36.34
C ASN A 298 -23.11 -1.65 35.32
N ALA A 299 -23.59 -2.81 35.79
CA ALA A 299 -24.15 -3.86 34.93
C ALA A 299 -25.37 -3.39 34.10
N GLN A 300 -26.06 -2.32 34.53
CA GLN A 300 -27.12 -1.67 33.76
C GLN A 300 -26.65 -0.64 32.71
N ALA A 301 -25.35 -0.41 32.50
CA ALA A 301 -24.86 0.60 31.53
C ALA A 301 -25.53 0.45 30.15
N ASP A 302 -26.16 1.52 29.65
CA ASP A 302 -26.95 1.53 28.40
C ASP A 302 -26.06 1.45 27.15
N THR A 303 -24.74 1.62 27.32
CA THR A 303 -23.75 1.69 26.23
C THR A 303 -22.72 0.56 26.33
N LEU A 304 -22.33 0.00 25.18
CA LEU A 304 -21.29 -1.02 25.02
C LEU A 304 -20.26 -0.51 24.00
N LEU A 305 -18.98 -0.53 24.37
CA LEU A 305 -17.87 -0.18 23.48
C LEU A 305 -17.26 -1.44 22.88
N LEU A 306 -17.30 -1.61 21.55
CA LEU A 306 -16.96 -2.84 20.84
C LEU A 306 -15.73 -2.66 19.94
N ASP A 307 -14.69 -3.44 20.20
CA ASP A 307 -13.55 -3.58 19.30
C ASP A 307 -13.90 -4.56 18.16
N CYS A 308 -13.83 -4.11 16.90
CA CYS A 308 -14.14 -4.94 15.73
C CYS A 308 -12.88 -5.58 15.12
N ARG A 309 -11.78 -5.61 15.86
CA ARG A 309 -10.49 -6.11 15.41
C ARG A 309 -10.27 -7.58 15.77
N ASN A 310 -9.21 -8.18 15.20
CA ASN A 310 -8.79 -9.52 15.61
C ASN A 310 -8.11 -9.45 16.98
N PHE A 311 -8.21 -10.51 17.79
CA PHE A 311 -7.76 -10.54 19.19
C PHE A 311 -6.32 -10.02 19.38
N TYR A 312 -5.40 -10.36 18.47
CA TYR A 312 -3.99 -9.97 18.55
C TYR A 312 -3.77 -8.46 18.37
N GLU A 313 -4.69 -7.75 17.70
CA GLU A 313 -4.66 -6.29 17.56
C GLU A 313 -5.07 -5.65 18.89
N SER A 314 -6.15 -6.15 19.51
CA SER A 314 -6.67 -5.68 20.80
C SER A 314 -5.70 -5.94 21.95
N LYS A 315 -4.95 -7.06 21.92
CA LYS A 315 -3.96 -7.39 22.97
C LYS A 315 -2.80 -6.40 23.07
N ILE A 316 -2.43 -5.69 22.01
CA ILE A 316 -1.33 -4.71 22.05
C ILE A 316 -1.79 -3.27 22.31
N GLY A 317 -3.07 -2.98 22.06
CA GLY A 317 -3.70 -1.71 22.40
C GLY A 317 -5.20 -1.73 22.11
N HIS A 318 -6.01 -1.04 22.92
CA HIS A 318 -7.47 -0.96 22.80
C HIS A 318 -8.01 0.25 23.58
N PHE A 319 -9.28 0.62 23.33
CA PHE A 319 -9.96 1.60 24.18
C PHE A 319 -10.31 1.00 25.54
N GLN A 320 -10.13 1.77 26.62
CA GLN A 320 -10.49 1.35 27.97
C GLN A 320 -11.96 0.88 28.05
N GLY A 321 -12.20 -0.20 28.80
CA GLY A 321 -13.53 -0.77 29.02
C GLY A 321 -14.15 -1.52 27.83
N CYS A 322 -13.51 -1.58 26.66
CA CYS A 322 -14.15 -2.21 25.50
C CYS A 322 -14.36 -3.73 25.66
N LEU A 323 -15.48 -4.22 25.12
CA LEU A 323 -15.63 -5.61 24.74
C LEU A 323 -14.74 -5.88 23.52
N ALA A 324 -13.76 -6.76 23.67
CA ALA A 324 -12.87 -7.23 22.61
C ALA A 324 -13.16 -8.71 22.30
N PRO A 325 -13.81 -9.05 21.17
CA PRO A 325 -14.06 -10.43 20.76
C PRO A 325 -12.76 -11.22 20.54
N ASP A 326 -12.70 -12.46 21.00
CA ASP A 326 -11.52 -13.34 20.79
C ASP A 326 -11.52 -13.98 19.38
N ILE A 327 -11.71 -13.14 18.35
CA ILE A 327 -11.76 -13.58 16.95
C ILE A 327 -10.39 -13.53 16.29
N ARG A 328 -10.00 -14.60 15.60
CA ARG A 328 -8.73 -14.67 14.85
C ARG A 328 -8.78 -14.01 13.47
N LYS A 329 -9.99 -13.84 12.92
CA LYS A 329 -10.28 -13.24 11.62
C LYS A 329 -11.57 -12.45 11.73
N PHE A 330 -11.68 -11.36 10.97
CA PHE A 330 -12.92 -10.59 10.89
C PHE A 330 -14.08 -11.41 10.30
N SER A 331 -13.79 -12.42 9.48
CA SER A 331 -14.77 -13.38 8.98
C SER A 331 -15.44 -14.26 10.07
N TYR A 332 -15.00 -14.17 11.33
CA TYR A 332 -15.64 -14.85 12.47
C TYR A 332 -16.47 -13.87 13.33
N PHE A 333 -16.45 -12.57 13.02
CA PHE A 333 -17.27 -11.56 13.68
C PHE A 333 -18.79 -11.84 13.58
N PRO A 334 -19.34 -12.28 12.43
CA PRO A 334 -20.75 -12.65 12.32
C PRO A 334 -21.17 -13.70 13.35
N THR A 335 -20.44 -14.82 13.40
CA THR A 335 -20.67 -15.93 14.33
C THR A 335 -20.56 -15.48 15.79
N TYR A 336 -19.54 -14.68 16.12
CA TYR A 336 -19.39 -14.13 17.46
C TYR A 336 -20.61 -13.28 17.87
N VAL A 337 -21.12 -12.43 16.97
CA VAL A 337 -22.31 -11.62 17.24
C VAL A 337 -23.54 -12.50 17.49
N ASP A 338 -23.75 -13.54 16.68
CA ASP A 338 -24.90 -14.44 16.81
C ASP A 338 -24.89 -15.27 18.10
N GLU A 339 -23.72 -15.78 18.50
CA GLU A 339 -23.53 -16.49 19.76
C GLU A 339 -23.70 -15.57 20.99
N ASN A 340 -23.48 -14.26 20.82
CA ASN A 340 -23.43 -13.28 21.91
C ASN A 340 -24.52 -12.19 21.82
N LEU A 341 -25.63 -12.42 21.10
CA LEU A 341 -26.75 -11.45 20.95
C LEU A 341 -27.29 -10.90 22.28
N HIS A 342 -27.15 -11.67 23.36
CA HIS A 342 -27.56 -11.26 24.70
C HIS A 342 -26.72 -10.09 25.27
N LEU A 343 -25.46 -9.93 24.86
CA LEU A 343 -24.59 -8.80 25.27
C LEU A 343 -25.04 -7.48 24.65
N PHE A 344 -25.58 -7.53 23.42
CA PHE A 344 -25.97 -6.36 22.63
C PHE A 344 -27.42 -5.92 22.87
N ARG A 345 -28.26 -6.80 23.45
CA ARG A 345 -29.70 -6.56 23.60
C ARG A 345 -30.00 -5.30 24.42
N GLY A 346 -30.74 -4.37 23.80
CA GLY A 346 -31.12 -3.09 24.38
C GLY A 346 -30.00 -2.06 24.51
N LYS A 347 -28.76 -2.40 24.13
CA LYS A 347 -27.60 -1.50 24.26
C LYS A 347 -27.48 -0.54 23.08
N ARG A 348 -26.94 0.65 23.34
CA ARG A 348 -26.25 1.49 22.35
C ARG A 348 -24.85 0.91 22.14
N VAL A 349 -24.41 0.70 20.91
CA VAL A 349 -23.09 0.11 20.64
C VAL A 349 -22.19 1.13 19.96
N LEU A 350 -21.03 1.42 20.56
CA LEU A 350 -19.96 2.22 19.98
C LEU A 350 -18.91 1.29 19.38
N MET A 351 -18.77 1.25 18.06
CA MET A 351 -17.87 0.33 17.36
C MET A 351 -16.62 1.04 16.85
N TYR A 352 -15.47 0.36 16.89
CA TYR A 352 -14.23 0.88 16.32
C TYR A 352 -13.35 -0.22 15.72
N CYS A 353 -12.46 0.19 14.80
CA CYS A 353 -11.35 -0.62 14.30
C CYS A 353 -10.21 0.29 13.83
N THR A 354 -9.11 -0.28 13.33
CA THR A 354 -7.89 0.43 12.92
C THR A 354 -8.13 1.67 12.07
N GLY A 355 -8.94 1.56 11.01
CA GLY A 355 -9.11 2.61 10.01
C GLY A 355 -10.55 2.86 9.55
N GLY A 356 -11.56 2.24 10.17
CA GLY A 356 -12.99 2.41 9.83
C GLY A 356 -13.61 1.24 9.04
N ILE A 357 -12.91 0.70 8.04
CA ILE A 357 -13.47 -0.21 7.01
C ILE A 357 -14.27 -1.43 7.53
N ARG A 358 -13.86 -2.05 8.65
CA ARG A 358 -14.58 -3.20 9.25
C ARG A 358 -15.89 -2.78 9.92
N CYS A 359 -15.94 -1.57 10.47
CA CYS A 359 -17.13 -1.07 11.14
C CYS A 359 -18.26 -0.76 10.17
N GLU A 360 -17.97 -0.46 8.89
CA GLU A 360 -19.00 -0.23 7.86
C GLU A 360 -19.92 -1.46 7.73
N ARG A 361 -19.39 -2.62 7.34
CA ARG A 361 -20.16 -3.88 7.25
C ARG A 361 -20.50 -4.48 8.62
N GLY A 362 -19.61 -4.37 9.61
CA GLY A 362 -19.83 -4.94 10.94
C GLY A 362 -20.98 -4.26 11.70
N SER A 363 -21.16 -2.95 11.54
CA SER A 363 -22.30 -2.24 12.14
C SER A 363 -23.61 -2.56 11.42
N ALA A 364 -23.61 -2.65 10.09
CA ALA A 364 -24.75 -3.14 9.32
C ALA A 364 -25.17 -4.56 9.76
N TYR A 365 -24.21 -5.46 9.94
CA TYR A 365 -24.47 -6.82 10.44
C TYR A 365 -25.12 -6.80 11.83
N LEU A 366 -24.62 -5.97 12.74
CA LEU A 366 -25.16 -5.89 14.09
C LEU A 366 -26.54 -5.21 14.13
N MET A 367 -26.79 -4.23 13.26
CA MET A 367 -28.10 -3.59 13.07
C MET A 367 -29.13 -4.58 12.53
N SER A 368 -28.78 -5.43 11.56
CA SER A 368 -29.70 -6.40 10.95
C SER A 368 -30.25 -7.44 11.94
N LYS A 369 -29.60 -7.65 13.09
CA LYS A 369 -30.07 -8.53 14.17
C LYS A 369 -31.21 -7.93 14.99
N GLY A 370 -31.47 -6.62 14.91
CA GLY A 370 -32.59 -5.96 15.59
C GLY A 370 -32.55 -6.00 17.12
N VAL A 371 -31.41 -6.34 17.74
CA VAL A 371 -31.28 -6.45 19.21
C VAL A 371 -30.78 -5.15 19.87
N CYS A 372 -30.05 -4.31 19.13
CA CYS A 372 -29.46 -3.07 19.64
C CYS A 372 -30.47 -1.92 19.66
N LYS A 373 -30.30 -0.98 20.60
CA LYS A 373 -31.01 0.30 20.63
C LYS A 373 -30.49 1.27 19.57
N GLY A 374 -29.24 1.10 19.14
CA GLY A 374 -28.61 1.82 18.05
C GLY A 374 -27.12 1.49 17.97
N VAL A 375 -26.55 1.54 16.77
CA VAL A 375 -25.13 1.28 16.51
C VAL A 375 -24.48 2.53 15.94
N TYR A 376 -23.33 2.89 16.51
CA TYR A 376 -22.54 4.06 16.17
C TYR A 376 -21.09 3.62 15.95
N HIS A 377 -20.32 4.30 15.10
CA HIS A 377 -18.95 3.88 14.83
C HIS A 377 -17.98 5.03 14.52
N LEU A 378 -16.72 4.85 14.94
CA LEU A 378 -15.67 5.83 14.82
C LEU A 378 -15.25 6.06 13.35
N LYS A 379 -15.62 7.23 12.80
CA LYS A 379 -15.25 7.65 11.45
C LYS A 379 -13.73 7.74 11.29
N GLY A 380 -13.20 7.02 10.30
CA GLY A 380 -11.75 6.92 10.07
C GLY A 380 -10.98 6.02 11.05
N GLY A 381 -11.68 5.39 12.02
CA GLY A 381 -11.11 4.44 12.96
C GLY A 381 -10.11 5.04 13.97
N ILE A 382 -9.42 4.15 14.69
CA ILE A 382 -8.44 4.50 15.72
C ILE A 382 -7.38 5.47 15.16
N HIS A 383 -6.98 5.32 13.90
CA HIS A 383 -5.99 6.21 13.27
C HIS A 383 -6.41 7.68 13.31
N LYS A 384 -7.65 8.01 12.94
CA LYS A 384 -8.15 9.40 13.00
C LYS A 384 -8.43 9.86 14.42
N TYR A 385 -8.79 8.95 15.32
CA TYR A 385 -8.90 9.27 16.74
C TYR A 385 -7.56 9.66 17.38
N LEU A 386 -6.48 8.95 17.07
CA LEU A 386 -5.16 9.23 17.62
C LEU A 386 -4.48 10.46 17.01
N GLU A 387 -4.93 10.92 15.83
CA GLU A 387 -4.52 12.21 15.25
C GLU A 387 -5.08 13.41 16.06
N GLU A 388 -6.29 13.30 16.62
CA GLU A 388 -6.95 14.38 17.38
C GLU A 388 -6.78 14.22 18.90
N PHE A 389 -6.74 12.98 19.42
CA PHE A 389 -6.67 12.63 20.84
C PHE A 389 -5.56 11.60 21.12
N PRO A 390 -4.26 11.95 20.94
CA PRO A 390 -3.14 11.03 21.17
C PRO A 390 -3.13 10.46 22.60
N ASP A 391 -3.40 11.30 23.60
CA ASP A 391 -3.47 10.95 25.02
C ASP A 391 -4.91 10.65 25.51
N GLY A 392 -5.84 10.40 24.59
CA GLY A 392 -7.25 10.10 24.92
C GLY A 392 -7.46 8.70 25.54
N PHE A 393 -8.64 8.11 25.35
CA PHE A 393 -9.02 6.82 25.97
C PHE A 393 -8.45 5.54 25.31
N TYR A 394 -7.71 5.66 24.19
CA TYR A 394 -7.02 4.51 23.59
C TYR A 394 -5.68 4.26 24.29
N ARG A 395 -5.48 3.05 24.80
CA ARG A 395 -4.29 2.62 25.52
C ARG A 395 -3.47 1.66 24.66
N GLY A 396 -2.15 1.71 24.77
CA GLY A 396 -1.26 0.80 24.06
C GLY A 396 -1.03 1.19 22.60
N LYS A 397 -0.57 0.22 21.80
CA LYS A 397 -0.14 0.45 20.41
C LYS A 397 -1.24 0.14 19.41
N LEU A 398 -1.22 0.79 18.26
CA LEU A 398 -2.11 0.51 17.14
C LEU A 398 -1.48 -0.52 16.21
N PHE A 399 -2.06 -1.71 16.10
CA PHE A 399 -1.60 -2.74 15.16
C PHE A 399 -1.71 -2.28 13.71
N VAL A 400 -0.68 -2.55 12.90
CA VAL A 400 -0.65 -2.28 11.46
C VAL A 400 -0.24 -3.53 10.67
N PHE A 401 -0.83 -3.71 9.49
CA PHE A 401 -0.72 -4.93 8.68
C PHE A 401 0.51 -4.93 7.75
N ASP A 402 1.66 -4.56 8.30
CA ASP A 402 2.93 -4.39 7.60
C ASP A 402 4.12 -4.65 8.54
N GLU A 403 5.36 -4.59 8.06
CA GLU A 403 6.56 -4.99 8.82
C GLU A 403 6.85 -4.11 10.05
N ARG A 404 6.14 -2.98 10.24
CA ARG A 404 6.21 -2.21 11.49
C ARG A 404 5.49 -2.92 12.64
N TYR A 405 4.53 -3.80 12.35
CA TYR A 405 3.59 -4.52 13.25
C TYR A 405 2.68 -3.62 14.11
N SER A 406 3.19 -2.50 14.61
CA SER A 406 2.44 -1.55 15.44
C SER A 406 3.03 -0.15 15.36
N ILE A 407 2.17 0.87 15.43
CA ILE A 407 2.58 2.26 15.65
C ILE A 407 2.14 2.72 17.05
N SER A 408 2.96 3.55 17.70
CA SER A 408 2.63 4.16 19.01
C SER A 408 2.17 5.60 18.78
N SER A 409 1.07 5.98 19.41
CA SER A 409 0.56 7.37 19.48
C SER A 409 0.86 8.02 20.83
N ASN A 410 0.93 7.21 21.89
CA ASN A 410 1.22 7.61 23.25
C ASN A 410 2.26 6.66 23.87
N GLY A 411 2.63 6.95 25.13
CA GLY A 411 3.61 6.17 25.90
C GLY A 411 3.08 4.89 26.54
N ASP A 412 1.78 4.59 26.40
CA ASP A 412 1.16 3.44 27.05
C ASP A 412 1.61 2.12 26.44
N VAL A 413 1.89 1.12 27.29
CA VAL A 413 2.27 -0.23 26.85
C VAL A 413 1.40 -1.26 27.58
N ILE A 414 0.35 -1.74 26.92
CA ILE A 414 -0.50 -2.84 27.42
C ILE A 414 0.24 -4.19 27.34
N SER A 415 1.00 -4.39 26.27
CA SER A 415 1.85 -5.55 26.08
C SER A 415 3.13 -5.14 25.34
N VAL A 416 4.27 -5.65 25.79
CA VAL A 416 5.50 -5.63 24.99
C VAL A 416 5.40 -6.68 23.90
N ASN A 417 5.74 -6.30 22.65
CA ASN A 417 5.86 -7.26 21.55
C ASN A 417 7.07 -8.18 21.80
N GLY A 418 6.85 -9.30 22.48
CA GLY A 418 7.75 -10.44 22.44
C GLY A 418 7.68 -11.07 21.05
N TYR A 419 8.71 -10.89 20.23
CA TYR A 419 8.74 -11.47 18.89
C TYR A 419 8.81 -13.00 18.96
N VAL A 420 7.80 -13.65 18.38
CA VAL A 420 7.93 -15.05 17.94
C VAL A 420 8.72 -15.05 16.64
N SER A 421 10.01 -15.41 16.70
CA SER A 421 10.76 -15.68 15.47
C SER A 421 10.26 -16.99 14.86
N TRP A 422 9.90 -17.01 13.58
CA TRP A 422 9.55 -18.24 12.86
C TRP A 422 10.80 -19.11 12.63
N ARG A 423 11.23 -19.85 13.67
CA ARG A 423 12.26 -20.89 13.51
C ARG A 423 11.63 -22.16 12.92
N ALA A 424 11.88 -22.37 11.63
CA ALA A 424 11.60 -23.65 10.97
C ALA A 424 12.60 -24.72 11.46
N THR A 425 12.34 -25.31 12.63
CA THR A 425 13.20 -26.33 13.22
C THR A 425 13.02 -27.67 12.49
N LEU A 426 14.06 -28.11 11.77
CA LEU A 426 14.09 -29.42 11.13
C LEU A 426 14.22 -30.52 12.21
N ARG A 427 13.12 -31.18 12.58
CA ARG A 427 13.20 -32.48 13.27
C ARG A 427 13.49 -33.58 12.25
N LYS A 428 14.46 -34.44 12.59
CA LYS A 428 14.53 -35.81 12.05
C LYS A 428 13.54 -36.65 12.85
N GLU A 429 12.61 -37.29 12.15
CA GLU A 429 11.82 -38.37 12.74
C GLU A 429 12.72 -39.61 12.99
N PRO A 430 12.37 -40.52 13.91
CA PRO A 430 13.14 -41.75 14.19
C PRO A 430 13.35 -42.64 12.96
N ASN A 431 12.49 -42.50 11.95
CA ASN A 431 12.55 -43.19 10.65
C ASN A 431 13.45 -42.50 9.59
N GLY A 432 14.22 -41.48 9.98
CA GLY A 432 15.18 -40.79 9.11
C GLY A 432 14.59 -39.77 8.12
N ARG A 433 13.26 -39.63 8.05
CA ARG A 433 12.61 -38.61 7.19
C ARG A 433 12.78 -37.21 7.81
N LYS A 434 13.11 -36.23 6.97
CA LYS A 434 13.08 -34.81 7.33
C LYS A 434 11.66 -34.27 7.09
N CYS A 435 10.92 -33.96 8.15
CA CYS A 435 9.63 -33.28 8.01
C CYS A 435 9.78 -31.79 8.31
N ARG A 436 9.15 -30.93 7.50
CA ARG A 436 9.15 -29.47 7.70
C ARG A 436 7.90 -29.05 8.46
N CYS A 437 7.86 -29.33 9.75
CA CYS A 437 6.76 -28.92 10.62
C CYS A 437 6.89 -27.43 10.97
N LEU A 438 5.94 -26.61 10.55
CA LEU A 438 5.78 -25.23 11.02
C LEU A 438 5.07 -25.26 12.38
N TRP A 439 5.83 -25.16 13.45
CA TRP A 439 5.29 -24.99 14.80
C TRP A 439 5.13 -23.50 15.13
N GLN A 440 4.03 -23.14 15.78
CA GLN A 440 3.68 -21.77 16.15
C GLN A 440 3.69 -21.64 17.68
N GLU A 441 4.87 -21.53 18.27
CA GLU A 441 5.01 -21.28 19.72
C GLU A 441 4.84 -19.77 20.01
N LEU A 442 3.66 -19.40 20.45
CA LEU A 442 3.33 -18.05 20.93
C LEU A 442 3.89 -17.84 22.34
N LEU A 443 5.17 -17.47 22.42
CA LEU A 443 5.81 -16.99 23.65
C LEU A 443 5.39 -15.54 23.93
N MET A 444 4.16 -15.38 24.41
CA MET A 444 3.73 -14.14 25.07
C MET A 444 4.46 -14.02 26.41
N ALA A 445 5.21 -12.94 26.62
CA ALA A 445 5.82 -12.66 27.91
C ALA A 445 4.73 -12.16 28.88
N GLU A 446 4.27 -13.03 29.78
CA GLU A 446 3.20 -12.72 30.74
C GLU A 446 3.74 -11.90 31.94
N THR A 447 4.00 -10.61 31.71
CA THR A 447 4.41 -9.66 32.75
C THR A 447 3.21 -9.02 33.45
N ALA A 448 2.55 -9.77 34.35
CA ALA A 448 1.61 -9.22 35.33
C ALA A 448 1.44 -10.12 36.58
N ARG A 449 2.51 -10.35 37.36
CA ARG A 449 2.39 -10.83 38.76
C ARG A 449 3.35 -10.09 39.68
N ARG A 450 2.86 -9.83 40.89
CA ARG A 450 3.40 -8.94 41.96
C ARG A 450 3.13 -7.45 41.69
N SER A 451 2.50 -6.71 42.61
CA SER A 451 2.02 -7.09 43.95
C SER A 451 0.99 -6.09 44.49
N LEU A 452 -0.16 -6.58 44.94
CA LEU A 452 -1.01 -5.90 45.92
C LEU A 452 -0.74 -6.53 47.29
N PRO A 453 -0.59 -5.75 48.38
CA PRO A 453 -0.39 -6.29 49.71
C PRO A 453 -1.69 -6.86 50.26
N ILE A 454 -1.64 -8.07 50.81
CA ILE A 454 -2.73 -8.66 51.58
C ILE A 454 -2.70 -7.98 52.96
N PHE A 455 -3.66 -7.08 53.22
CA PHE A 455 -4.06 -6.74 54.57
C PHE A 455 -5.17 -7.69 55.02
N GLY A 456 -4.97 -8.39 56.13
CA GLY A 456 -5.92 -9.36 56.64
C GLY A 456 -5.45 -9.99 57.96
N SER A 457 -5.73 -9.28 59.06
CA SER A 457 -6.03 -9.78 60.42
C SER A 457 -5.48 -11.16 60.85
N GLY A 458 -4.61 -11.16 61.87
CA GLY A 458 -4.12 -12.35 62.58
C GLY A 458 -3.02 -12.00 63.55
#